data_AF-A0A8T4RTI3-F1
#
_entry.id   AF-A0A8T4RTI3-F1
#
_cell.length_a   1.000
_cell.length_b   1.000
_cell.length_c   1.000
_cell.angle_alpha   90.00
_cell.angle_beta   90.00
_cell.angle_gamma   90.00
#
_symmetry.space_group_name_H-M   'P 1'
#
loop_
_entity.id
_entity.type
_entity.pdbx_description
1 polymer ?
#
loop_
_entity_poly.entity_id
_entity_poly.type
_entity_poly.pdbx_seq_one_letter_code
_entity_poly.pdbx_strand_id
1 'polypeptide(L)'
;MTFTFGKRIEELILLLAIVLNVLDFFEILPGDFDYLDKIMSWAILGYLLYHTHLTEVFFGEQKKWFDLSLIFSYFFLILKELVGYAYSVVDEVVYVKEFFIFLIDHAKTIEFTGLIIGGSAILLLSFIAALRFPFKKPSLLCVLHPEGYPQHTFWYSSRRFFLITFTLFGFFVIFFNLFMEWAAVAVDAPLLMVALLAYVFLVLIRRRFSSEGLLFRLGAVGEEFYKKFIYLFHQKETIALGISGMLVLHLLTDLANFVIPMLMGVHDAIYLNQIGFTGRQTFFSLFSQQIIGATSLGEIISIAWIYFFNILGIIFLMAAPTVLWYNLFRDKQIHIPLVYLFLFYISLTCFLLASVFTITPINNPQVLVGVDIQNHLFTPLFGFHPVMVIGISFAVALIVTLLSLVRKIKHFFVGLGGAGIFFFFGLYITLFFYDQIKYYAFAIPILLQENWFILFLFFLFLVLTVLFYVGGYLLTLWELIKEIKGSD
;
A
#
# COMPACT_ATOMS: atom_id res chain seq x y z
N MET A 1 40.60 8.82 17.59
CA MET A 1 39.37 8.43 16.86
C MET A 1 39.58 7.05 16.27
N THR A 2 39.18 6.01 17.00
CA THR A 2 39.17 4.63 16.51
C THR A 2 37.92 4.42 15.67
N PHE A 3 38.02 4.70 14.38
CA PHE A 3 37.00 4.28 13.41
C PHE A 3 37.00 2.74 13.39
N THR A 4 35.95 2.15 13.95
CA THR A 4 35.79 0.69 14.01
C THR A 4 35.52 0.16 12.60
N PHE A 5 36.29 -0.84 12.18
CA PHE A 5 36.22 -1.48 10.86
C PHE A 5 34.79 -1.91 10.46
N GLY A 6 33.95 -2.29 11.43
CA GLY A 6 32.54 -2.64 11.20
C GLY A 6 31.71 -1.53 10.55
N LYS A 7 31.90 -0.26 10.94
CA LYS A 7 31.15 0.86 10.35
C LYS A 7 31.42 1.03 8.86
N ARG A 8 32.64 0.73 8.41
CA ARG A 8 33.01 0.83 6.98
C ARG A 8 32.34 -0.25 6.12
N ILE A 9 32.10 -1.43 6.69
CA ILE A 9 31.41 -2.52 5.98
C ILE A 9 29.92 -2.18 5.86
N GLU A 10 29.28 -1.69 6.92
CA GLU A 10 27.89 -1.24 6.90
C GLU A 10 27.68 -0.12 5.86
N GLU A 11 28.57 0.88 5.84
CA GLU A 11 28.55 1.97 4.85
C GLU A 11 28.73 1.46 3.42
N LEU A 12 29.62 0.48 3.20
CA LEU A 12 29.84 -0.13 1.89
C LEU A 12 28.63 -0.94 1.42
N ILE A 13 28.03 -1.76 2.30
CA ILE A 13 26.82 -2.53 2.01
C ILE A 13 25.67 -1.59 1.66
N LEU A 14 25.50 -0.52 2.43
CA LEU A 14 24.48 0.50 2.17
C LEU A 14 24.73 1.21 0.84
N LEU A 15 25.96 1.60 0.54
CA LEU A 15 26.31 2.22 -0.75
C LEU A 15 26.03 1.26 -1.91
N LEU A 16 26.36 -0.02 -1.76
CA LEU A 16 26.08 -1.03 -2.78
C LEU A 16 24.57 -1.21 -2.97
N ALA A 17 23.79 -1.29 -1.89
CA ALA A 17 22.33 -1.37 -1.96
C ALA A 17 21.74 -0.15 -2.67
N ILE A 18 22.23 1.06 -2.35
CA ILE A 18 21.85 2.30 -3.03
C ILE A 18 22.16 2.23 -4.53
N VAL A 19 23.37 1.79 -4.91
CA VAL A 19 23.78 1.70 -6.32
C VAL A 19 22.93 0.67 -7.05
N LEU A 20 22.68 -0.50 -6.46
CA LEU A 20 21.81 -1.52 -7.03
C LEU A 20 20.41 -0.96 -7.28
N ASN A 21 19.80 -0.32 -6.27
CA ASN A 21 18.50 0.34 -6.42
C ASN A 21 18.50 1.42 -7.50
N VAL A 22 19.57 2.21 -7.63
CA VAL A 22 19.67 3.21 -8.71
C VAL A 22 19.73 2.55 -10.08
N LEU A 23 20.50 1.47 -10.23
CA LEU A 23 20.59 0.73 -11.48
C LEU A 23 19.28 0.02 -11.83
N ASP A 24 18.60 -0.51 -10.81
CA ASP A 24 17.27 -1.11 -10.91
C ASP A 24 16.23 -0.09 -11.41
N PHE A 25 16.24 1.12 -10.84
CA PHE A 25 15.35 2.21 -11.26
C PHE A 25 15.41 2.52 -12.76
N PHE A 26 16.60 2.39 -13.34
CA PHE A 26 16.86 2.68 -14.74
C PHE A 26 16.76 1.43 -15.62
N GLU A 27 16.30 0.29 -15.09
CA GLU A 27 16.17 -0.99 -15.80
C GLU A 27 17.52 -1.45 -16.39
N ILE A 28 18.63 -1.14 -15.70
CA ILE A 28 19.99 -1.49 -16.13
C ILE A 28 20.43 -2.82 -15.51
N LEU A 29 19.83 -3.25 -14.39
CA LEU A 29 20.20 -4.49 -13.74
C LEU A 29 19.75 -5.71 -14.55
N PRO A 30 20.61 -6.72 -14.73
CA PRO A 30 20.19 -8.03 -15.25
C PRO A 30 19.15 -8.66 -14.33
N GLY A 31 18.19 -9.42 -14.89
CA GLY A 31 17.11 -10.05 -14.12
C GLY A 31 17.58 -10.96 -12.96
N ASP A 32 18.78 -11.56 -13.07
CA ASP A 32 19.36 -12.34 -11.96
C ASP A 32 19.66 -11.48 -10.71
N PHE A 33 20.05 -10.20 -10.90
CA PHE A 33 20.28 -9.28 -9.80
C PHE A 33 18.97 -8.73 -9.22
N ASP A 34 17.95 -8.50 -10.06
CA ASP A 34 16.59 -8.16 -9.60
C ASP A 34 16.03 -9.26 -8.68
N TYR A 35 16.16 -10.53 -9.08
CA TYR A 35 15.78 -11.66 -8.25
C TYR A 35 16.50 -11.67 -6.89
N LEU A 36 17.83 -11.47 -6.89
CA LEU A 36 18.60 -11.42 -5.65
C LEU A 36 18.14 -10.29 -4.76
N ASP A 37 17.85 -9.11 -5.32
CA ASP A 37 17.35 -7.98 -4.56
C ASP A 37 16.00 -8.30 -3.91
N LYS A 38 15.05 -8.86 -4.66
CA LYS A 38 13.73 -9.26 -4.13
C LYS A 38 13.80 -10.30 -3.03
N ILE A 39 14.66 -11.32 -3.16
CA ILE A 39 14.88 -12.31 -2.10
C ILE A 39 15.53 -11.68 -0.87
N MET A 40 16.49 -10.76 -1.04
CA MET A 40 17.08 -10.01 0.08
C MET A 40 16.01 -9.16 0.78
N SER A 41 15.14 -8.49 0.03
CA SER A 41 14.01 -7.69 0.55
C SER A 41 13.07 -8.53 1.40
N TRP A 42 12.68 -9.71 0.91
CA TRP A 42 11.85 -10.65 1.65
C TRP A 42 12.54 -11.19 2.90
N ALA A 43 13.84 -11.48 2.83
CA ALA A 43 14.62 -11.94 3.98
C ALA A 43 14.76 -10.85 5.05
N ILE A 44 15.07 -9.60 4.65
CA ILE A 44 15.15 -8.44 5.54
C ILE A 44 13.79 -8.21 6.20
N LEU A 45 12.70 -8.31 5.45
CA LEU A 45 11.35 -8.22 6.00
C LEU A 45 11.07 -9.31 7.05
N GLY A 46 11.33 -10.57 6.72
CA GLY A 46 11.19 -11.66 7.68
C GLY A 46 11.99 -11.42 8.96
N TYR A 47 13.20 -10.87 8.83
CA TYR A 47 14.05 -10.47 9.94
C TYR A 47 13.46 -9.30 10.76
N LEU A 48 12.93 -8.25 10.11
CA LEU A 48 12.29 -7.11 10.78
C LEU A 48 11.04 -7.53 11.56
N LEU A 49 10.20 -8.40 10.98
CA LEU A 49 9.03 -8.95 11.67
C LEU A 49 9.42 -9.80 12.88
N TYR A 50 10.50 -10.57 12.78
CA TYR A 50 11.04 -11.32 13.90
C TYR A 50 11.51 -10.41 15.04
N HIS A 51 12.17 -9.30 14.68
CA HIS A 51 12.62 -8.29 15.64
C HIS A 51 11.50 -7.43 16.24
N THR A 52 10.35 -7.36 15.58
CA THR A 52 9.16 -6.71 16.11
C THR A 52 8.56 -7.47 17.30
N HIS A 53 8.80 -8.78 17.39
CA HIS A 53 8.19 -9.65 18.39
C HIS A 53 6.66 -9.65 18.30
N LEU A 54 6.11 -10.22 17.22
CA LEU A 54 4.66 -10.29 16.96
C LEU A 54 3.84 -10.81 18.16
N THR A 55 4.41 -11.73 18.94
CA THR A 55 3.80 -12.24 20.18
C THR A 55 3.66 -11.19 21.27
N GLU A 56 4.58 -10.24 21.36
CA GLU A 56 4.43 -9.07 22.24
C GLU A 56 3.25 -8.21 21.79
N VAL A 57 3.12 -7.97 20.48
CA VAL A 57 2.00 -7.21 19.91
C VAL A 57 0.65 -7.90 20.17
N PHE A 58 0.56 -9.21 19.93
CA PHE A 58 -0.71 -9.93 20.03
C PHE A 58 -1.07 -10.33 21.46
N PHE A 59 -0.10 -10.76 22.26
CA PHE A 59 -0.34 -11.38 23.58
C PHE A 59 0.24 -10.55 24.75
N GLY A 60 1.12 -9.59 24.50
CA GLY A 60 1.80 -8.81 25.55
C GLY A 60 2.95 -9.59 26.20
N GLU A 61 3.41 -10.67 25.56
CA GLU A 61 4.57 -11.45 26.02
C GLU A 61 5.37 -11.98 24.83
N GLN A 62 6.68 -11.75 24.86
CA GLN A 62 7.59 -12.21 23.82
C GLN A 62 7.82 -13.73 23.88
N LYS A 63 7.60 -14.42 22.76
CA LYS A 63 7.90 -15.85 22.55
C LYS A 63 8.58 -16.06 21.20
N LYS A 64 9.91 -15.94 21.17
CA LYS A 64 10.73 -16.01 19.95
C LYS A 64 10.46 -17.21 19.04
N TRP A 65 10.27 -18.41 19.60
CA TRP A 65 9.99 -19.61 18.80
C TRP A 65 8.65 -19.49 18.06
N PHE A 66 7.64 -18.90 18.71
CA PHE A 66 6.31 -18.72 18.13
C PHE A 66 6.35 -17.65 17.05
N ASP A 67 7.06 -16.54 17.28
CA ASP A 67 7.28 -15.50 16.26
C ASP A 67 7.93 -16.08 15.01
N LEU A 68 9.00 -16.87 15.17
CA LEU A 68 9.69 -17.52 14.07
C LEU A 68 8.77 -18.49 13.31
N SER A 69 8.06 -19.38 14.03
CA SER A 69 7.12 -20.31 13.41
C SER A 69 5.98 -19.60 12.68
N LEU A 70 5.49 -18.49 13.24
CA LEU A 70 4.43 -17.70 12.62
C LEU A 70 4.91 -17.05 11.32
N ILE A 71 6.11 -16.46 11.32
CA ILE A 71 6.72 -15.86 10.12
C ILE A 71 6.92 -16.91 9.03
N PHE A 72 7.47 -18.08 9.36
CA PHE A 72 7.57 -19.19 8.40
C PHE A 72 6.21 -19.60 7.85
N SER A 73 5.19 -19.68 8.71
CA SER A 73 3.83 -20.02 8.27
C SER A 73 3.27 -18.99 7.29
N TYR A 74 3.54 -17.70 7.50
CA TYR A 74 3.15 -16.63 6.58
C TYR A 74 3.90 -16.71 5.25
N PHE A 75 5.20 -16.99 5.25
CA PHE A 75 5.96 -17.23 4.01
C PHE A 75 5.40 -18.40 3.20
N PHE A 76 4.97 -19.48 3.86
CA PHE A 76 4.30 -20.60 3.17
C PHE A 76 2.96 -20.20 2.52
N LEU A 77 2.19 -19.29 3.14
CA LEU A 77 0.93 -18.82 2.58
C LEU A 77 1.10 -17.90 1.36
N ILE A 78 2.23 -17.20 1.23
CA ILE A 78 2.53 -16.33 0.08
C ILE A 78 3.33 -17.02 -1.03
N LEU A 79 3.50 -18.34 -1.01
CA LEU A 79 4.22 -19.05 -2.08
C LEU A 79 3.61 -18.83 -3.48
N LYS A 80 2.31 -18.50 -3.55
CA LYS A 80 1.68 -18.05 -4.81
C LYS A 80 2.31 -16.79 -5.40
N GLU A 81 2.78 -15.86 -4.57
CA GLU A 81 3.42 -14.63 -5.06
C GLU A 81 4.83 -14.91 -5.58
N LEU A 82 5.53 -15.88 -5.00
CA LEU A 82 6.80 -16.37 -5.54
C LEU A 82 6.62 -17.02 -6.91
N VAL A 83 5.56 -17.82 -7.08
CA VAL A 83 5.21 -18.42 -8.38
C VAL A 83 4.81 -17.34 -9.39
N GLY A 84 3.97 -16.38 -8.99
CA GLY A 84 3.58 -15.23 -9.81
C GLY A 84 4.77 -14.37 -10.25
N TYR A 85 5.74 -14.16 -9.36
CA TYR A 85 6.99 -13.49 -9.68
C TYR A 85 7.86 -14.30 -10.66
N ALA A 86 7.95 -15.62 -10.48
CA ALA A 86 8.68 -16.49 -11.41
C ALA A 86 8.12 -16.40 -12.84
N TYR A 87 6.79 -16.39 -13.00
CA TYR A 87 6.15 -16.18 -14.31
C TYR A 87 6.53 -14.86 -14.97
N SER A 88 6.69 -13.78 -14.19
CA SER A 88 7.02 -12.47 -14.75
C SER A 88 8.48 -12.31 -15.17
N VAL A 89 9.42 -13.07 -14.58
CA VAL A 89 10.87 -12.79 -14.72
C VAL A 89 11.65 -13.93 -15.41
N VAL A 90 11.03 -15.11 -15.65
CA VAL A 90 11.72 -16.30 -16.22
C VAL A 90 12.48 -16.06 -17.53
N ASP A 91 12.06 -15.08 -18.33
CA ASP A 91 12.71 -14.75 -19.60
C ASP A 91 13.87 -13.75 -19.48
N GLU A 92 13.99 -13.08 -18.32
CA GLU A 92 15.01 -12.06 -18.04
C GLU A 92 16.21 -12.61 -17.24
N VAL A 93 16.02 -13.75 -16.56
CA VAL A 93 17.07 -14.42 -15.78
C VAL A 93 17.85 -15.44 -16.61
N VAL A 94 19.15 -15.57 -16.32
CA VAL A 94 20.04 -16.54 -16.95
C VAL A 94 20.46 -17.63 -15.98
N TYR A 95 20.91 -17.27 -14.77
CA TYR A 95 21.49 -18.23 -13.82
C TYR A 95 20.44 -18.96 -12.99
N VAL A 96 19.33 -18.29 -12.65
CA VAL A 96 18.24 -18.89 -11.85
C VAL A 96 17.07 -19.39 -12.69
N LYS A 97 17.21 -19.39 -14.02
CA LYS A 97 16.12 -19.74 -14.96
C LYS A 97 15.53 -21.13 -14.71
N GLU A 98 16.38 -22.15 -14.52
CA GLU A 98 15.92 -23.53 -14.25
C GLU A 98 15.12 -23.63 -12.95
N PHE A 99 15.46 -22.82 -11.95
CA PHE A 99 14.69 -22.75 -10.70
C PHE A 99 13.30 -22.14 -10.94
N PHE A 100 13.20 -21.08 -11.75
CA PHE A 100 11.90 -20.48 -12.10
C PHE A 100 11.05 -21.40 -12.97
N ILE A 101 11.64 -22.09 -13.94
CA ILE A 101 10.94 -23.11 -14.72
C ILE A 101 10.39 -24.19 -13.78
N PHE A 102 11.18 -24.66 -12.81
CA PHE A 102 10.70 -25.60 -11.81
C PHE A 102 9.50 -25.07 -11.00
N LEU A 103 9.56 -23.80 -10.54
CA LEU A 103 8.46 -23.17 -9.82
C LEU A 103 7.19 -23.09 -10.67
N ILE A 104 7.32 -22.71 -11.94
CA ILE A 104 6.23 -22.60 -12.91
C ILE A 104 5.61 -23.96 -13.21
N ASP A 105 6.42 -24.97 -13.52
CA ASP A 105 5.97 -26.32 -13.86
C ASP A 105 5.24 -27.00 -12.69
N HIS A 106 5.56 -26.61 -11.46
CA HIS A 106 4.96 -27.13 -10.23
C HIS A 106 4.07 -26.13 -9.50
N ALA A 107 3.66 -25.03 -10.16
CA ALA A 107 2.92 -23.91 -9.58
C ALA A 107 1.75 -24.37 -8.70
N LYS A 108 0.81 -25.14 -9.28
CA LYS A 108 -0.37 -25.65 -8.57
C LYS A 108 0.00 -26.44 -7.31
N THR A 109 1.03 -27.29 -7.38
CA THR A 109 1.47 -28.12 -6.25
C THR A 109 2.13 -27.28 -5.16
N ILE A 110 2.97 -26.32 -5.53
CA ILE A 110 3.68 -25.43 -4.61
C ILE A 110 2.67 -24.55 -3.87
N GLU A 111 1.74 -23.92 -4.59
CA GLU A 111 0.70 -23.07 -4.00
C GLU A 111 -0.21 -23.85 -3.06
N PHE A 112 -0.70 -25.00 -3.52
CA PHE A 112 -1.58 -25.88 -2.72
C PHE A 112 -0.87 -26.36 -1.45
N THR A 113 0.37 -26.84 -1.58
CA THR A 113 1.16 -27.34 -0.46
C THR A 113 1.52 -26.22 0.52
N GLY A 114 1.93 -25.07 0.00
CA GLY A 114 2.21 -23.86 0.78
C GLY A 114 1.01 -23.45 1.62
N LEU A 115 -0.16 -23.38 1.00
CA LEU A 115 -1.40 -23.01 1.67
C LEU A 115 -1.77 -24.01 2.77
N ILE A 116 -1.63 -25.32 2.52
CA ILE A 116 -1.90 -26.35 3.52
C ILE A 116 -0.93 -26.27 4.69
N ILE A 117 0.39 -26.18 4.42
CA ILE A 117 1.42 -26.14 5.46
C ILE A 117 1.25 -24.86 6.29
N GLY A 118 1.20 -23.70 5.65
CA GLY A 118 1.06 -22.41 6.32
C GLY A 118 -0.24 -22.30 7.11
N GLY A 119 -1.38 -22.69 6.52
CA GLY A 119 -2.67 -22.64 7.18
C GLY A 119 -2.76 -23.60 8.37
N SER A 120 -2.27 -24.83 8.21
CA SER A 120 -2.25 -25.82 9.30
C SER A 120 -1.34 -25.39 10.44
N ALA A 121 -0.17 -24.80 10.12
CA ALA A 121 0.75 -24.28 11.11
C ALA A 121 0.14 -23.13 11.92
N ILE A 122 -0.56 -22.17 11.29
CA ILE A 122 -1.26 -21.09 12.01
C ILE A 122 -2.36 -21.64 12.90
N LEU A 123 -3.15 -22.61 12.44
CA LEU A 123 -4.18 -23.25 13.27
C LEU A 123 -3.56 -23.97 14.47
N LEU A 124 -2.45 -24.68 14.27
CA LEU A 124 -1.72 -25.34 15.35
C LEU A 124 -1.15 -24.32 16.35
N LEU A 125 -0.53 -23.25 15.87
CA LEU A 125 -0.03 -22.15 16.70
C LEU A 125 -1.17 -21.50 17.48
N SER A 126 -2.31 -21.25 16.84
CA SER A 126 -3.51 -20.69 17.47
C SER A 126 -4.03 -21.61 18.58
N PHE A 127 -4.02 -22.92 18.36
CA PHE A 127 -4.40 -23.92 19.36
C PHE A 127 -3.43 -23.95 20.55
N ILE A 128 -2.12 -23.98 20.29
CA ILE A 128 -1.09 -23.94 21.33
C ILE A 128 -1.20 -22.66 22.16
N ALA A 129 -1.35 -21.51 21.51
CA ALA A 129 -1.49 -20.22 22.17
C ALA A 129 -2.78 -20.14 23.01
N ALA A 130 -3.90 -20.65 22.49
CA ALA A 130 -5.17 -20.69 23.22
C ALA A 130 -5.06 -21.48 24.54
N LEU A 131 -4.27 -22.56 24.55
CA LEU A 131 -4.09 -23.42 25.71
C LEU A 131 -2.99 -22.96 26.68
N ARG A 132 -1.97 -22.24 26.21
CA ARG A 132 -0.76 -21.98 27.00
C ARG A 132 -0.46 -20.50 27.26
N PHE A 133 -0.86 -19.58 26.39
CA PHE A 133 -0.40 -18.21 26.46
C PHE A 133 -1.35 -17.35 27.29
N PRO A 134 -0.89 -16.61 28.32
CA PRO A 134 -1.70 -15.60 28.97
C PRO A 134 -1.88 -14.39 28.04
N PHE A 135 -3.01 -13.70 28.16
CA PHE A 135 -3.15 -12.36 27.58
C PHE A 135 -2.68 -11.35 28.62
N LYS A 136 -1.71 -10.50 28.26
CA LYS A 136 -1.14 -9.44 29.10
C LYS A 136 -1.32 -8.09 28.44
N LYS A 137 -1.40 -7.02 29.23
CA LYS A 137 -1.42 -5.64 28.70
C LYS A 137 0.00 -5.09 28.55
N PRO A 138 0.27 -4.23 27.55
CA PRO A 138 -0.59 -3.92 26.40
C PRO A 138 -0.55 -5.05 25.35
N SER A 139 -1.69 -5.38 24.73
CA SER A 139 -1.74 -6.32 23.59
C SER A 139 -3.05 -6.22 22.82
N LEU A 140 -3.02 -6.56 21.52
CA LEU A 140 -4.21 -6.56 20.67
C LEU A 140 -5.30 -7.51 21.20
N LEU A 141 -4.94 -8.69 21.70
CA LEU A 141 -5.93 -9.62 22.24
C LEU A 141 -6.56 -9.11 23.55
N CYS A 142 -5.84 -8.33 24.36
CA CYS A 142 -6.41 -7.67 25.54
C CYS A 142 -7.44 -6.57 25.21
N VAL A 143 -7.41 -6.03 23.98
CA VAL A 143 -8.45 -5.11 23.48
C VAL A 143 -9.77 -5.87 23.28
N LEU A 144 -9.71 -7.10 22.79
CA LEU A 144 -10.88 -7.91 22.42
C LEU A 144 -11.34 -8.88 23.53
N HIS A 145 -10.46 -9.20 24.47
CA HIS A 145 -10.68 -10.20 25.50
C HIS A 145 -10.09 -9.77 26.87
N PRO A 146 -10.73 -10.11 28.00
CA PRO A 146 -10.15 -9.90 29.32
C PRO A 146 -8.74 -10.50 29.48
N GLU A 147 -7.92 -9.82 30.28
CA GLU A 147 -6.58 -10.26 30.67
C GLU A 147 -6.63 -11.59 31.45
N GLY A 148 -5.58 -12.40 31.32
CA GLY A 148 -5.37 -13.56 32.19
C GLY A 148 -5.00 -14.86 31.47
N TYR A 149 -4.74 -15.86 32.31
CA TYR A 149 -4.34 -17.21 31.88
C TYR A 149 -5.50 -17.96 31.20
N PRO A 150 -5.18 -18.95 30.34
CA PRO A 150 -6.17 -19.87 29.80
C PRO A 150 -6.97 -20.53 30.93
N GLN A 151 -8.29 -20.54 30.81
CA GLN A 151 -9.17 -21.33 31.69
C GLN A 151 -9.45 -22.68 31.02
N HIS A 152 -9.50 -23.76 31.80
CA HIS A 152 -9.65 -25.11 31.26
C HIS A 152 -11.09 -25.48 30.85
N THR A 153 -12.00 -24.51 30.77
CA THR A 153 -13.37 -24.74 30.30
C THR A 153 -13.39 -24.78 28.76
N PHE A 154 -14.02 -25.81 28.18
CA PHE A 154 -14.10 -25.99 26.73
C PHE A 154 -14.53 -24.72 26.00
N TRP A 155 -15.64 -24.09 26.42
CA TRP A 155 -16.15 -22.88 25.76
C TRP A 155 -15.20 -21.69 25.79
N TYR A 156 -14.49 -21.49 26.89
CA TYR A 156 -13.53 -20.40 27.02
C TYR A 156 -12.32 -20.64 26.12
N SER A 157 -11.80 -21.87 26.11
CA SER A 157 -10.70 -22.28 25.22
C SER A 157 -11.08 -22.17 23.74
N SER A 158 -12.29 -22.58 23.35
CA SER A 158 -12.78 -22.45 21.98
C SER A 158 -12.89 -20.97 21.56
N ARG A 159 -13.46 -20.11 22.41
CA ARG A 159 -13.55 -18.67 22.13
C ARG A 159 -12.16 -18.05 21.97
N ARG A 160 -11.22 -18.38 22.85
CA ARG A 160 -9.82 -17.93 22.75
C ARG A 160 -9.15 -18.44 21.47
N PHE A 161 -9.35 -19.70 21.13
CA PHE A 161 -8.85 -20.29 19.88
C PHE A 161 -9.34 -19.50 18.67
N PHE A 162 -10.66 -19.30 18.52
CA PHE A 162 -11.19 -18.55 17.38
C PHE A 162 -10.70 -17.11 17.33
N LEU A 163 -10.60 -16.43 18.49
CA LEU A 163 -10.09 -15.06 18.56
C LEU A 163 -8.63 -14.98 18.10
N ILE A 164 -7.79 -15.90 18.58
CA ILE A 164 -6.38 -15.97 18.20
C ILE A 164 -6.27 -16.32 16.71
N THR A 165 -7.01 -17.32 16.23
CA THR A 165 -7.06 -17.70 14.81
C THR A 165 -7.44 -16.51 13.94
N PHE A 166 -8.52 -15.79 14.28
CA PHE A 166 -8.92 -14.57 13.56
C PHE A 166 -7.85 -13.49 13.59
N THR A 167 -7.15 -13.33 14.71
CA THR A 167 -6.08 -12.31 14.84
C THR A 167 -4.86 -12.68 13.99
N LEU A 168 -4.41 -13.94 14.05
CA LEU A 168 -3.23 -14.38 13.30
C LEU A 168 -3.49 -14.43 11.79
N PHE A 169 -4.67 -14.90 11.36
CA PHE A 169 -5.05 -14.83 9.94
C PHE A 169 -5.40 -13.41 9.51
N GLY A 170 -6.02 -12.60 10.36
CA GLY A 170 -6.30 -11.19 10.06
C GLY A 170 -5.01 -10.41 9.85
N PHE A 171 -4.01 -10.61 10.71
CA PHE A 171 -2.69 -10.03 10.51
C PHE A 171 -2.04 -10.53 9.22
N PHE A 172 -2.18 -11.81 8.87
CA PHE A 172 -1.70 -12.31 7.59
C PHE A 172 -2.34 -11.60 6.39
N VAL A 173 -3.68 -11.63 6.30
CA VAL A 173 -4.45 -11.11 5.16
C VAL A 173 -4.28 -9.60 5.02
N ILE A 174 -4.31 -8.86 6.13
CA ILE A 174 -4.39 -7.40 6.12
C ILE A 174 -3.00 -6.76 6.21
N PHE A 175 -2.15 -7.26 7.11
CA PHE A 175 -0.86 -6.62 7.40
C PHE A 175 0.28 -7.27 6.64
N PHE A 176 0.47 -8.58 6.80
CA PHE A 176 1.62 -9.26 6.19
C PHE A 176 1.55 -9.23 4.67
N ASN A 177 0.40 -9.52 4.07
CA ASN A 177 0.24 -9.47 2.62
C ASN A 177 0.50 -8.07 2.07
N LEU A 178 -0.14 -7.04 2.65
CA LEU A 178 0.13 -5.64 2.29
C LEU A 178 1.59 -5.27 2.47
N PHE A 179 2.23 -5.70 3.56
CA PHE A 179 3.62 -5.37 3.82
C PHE A 179 4.57 -6.06 2.84
N MET A 180 4.27 -7.28 2.40
CA MET A 180 5.02 -7.96 1.34
C MET A 180 4.87 -7.24 0.01
N GLU A 181 3.66 -6.81 -0.35
CA GLU A 181 3.42 -5.97 -1.54
C GLU A 181 4.17 -4.64 -1.42
N TRP A 182 4.10 -3.97 -0.27
CA TRP A 182 4.88 -2.77 0.02
C TRP A 182 6.38 -3.03 -0.04
N ALA A 183 6.88 -4.16 0.46
CA ALA A 183 8.30 -4.45 0.43
C ALA A 183 8.78 -4.75 -0.99
N ALA A 184 7.95 -5.39 -1.82
CA ALA A 184 8.23 -5.46 -3.24
C ALA A 184 8.37 -4.03 -3.81
N VAL A 185 7.44 -3.14 -3.50
CA VAL A 185 7.33 -1.82 -4.16
C VAL A 185 8.28 -0.74 -3.60
N ALA A 186 8.47 -0.73 -2.29
CA ALA A 186 9.23 0.25 -1.54
C ALA A 186 10.71 -0.11 -1.46
N VAL A 187 11.03 -1.40 -1.62
CA VAL A 187 12.41 -1.83 -1.86
C VAL A 187 12.72 -1.82 -3.36
N ASP A 188 11.74 -2.01 -4.24
CA ASP A 188 11.92 -1.61 -5.64
C ASP A 188 12.23 -0.10 -5.70
N ALA A 189 13.12 0.22 -6.62
CA ALA A 189 13.89 1.45 -6.69
C ALA A 189 13.19 2.82 -6.47
N PRO A 190 11.89 3.05 -6.76
CA PRO A 190 11.32 4.40 -6.71
C PRO A 190 11.35 5.08 -5.34
N LEU A 191 11.06 4.39 -4.25
CA LEU A 191 11.02 5.03 -2.91
C LEU A 191 12.43 5.37 -2.43
N LEU A 192 13.38 4.46 -2.65
CA LEU A 192 14.79 4.71 -2.38
C LEU A 192 15.32 5.82 -3.28
N MET A 193 14.92 5.88 -4.56
CA MET A 193 15.28 6.95 -5.49
C MET A 193 14.72 8.30 -5.03
N VAL A 194 13.47 8.38 -4.55
CA VAL A 194 12.92 9.62 -3.97
C VAL A 194 13.69 10.03 -2.71
N ALA A 195 13.99 9.08 -1.82
CA ALA A 195 14.80 9.34 -0.63
C ALA A 195 16.23 9.79 -0.98
N LEU A 196 16.82 9.21 -2.03
CA LEU A 196 18.15 9.51 -2.53
C LEU A 196 18.20 10.86 -3.25
N LEU A 197 17.24 11.17 -4.12
CA LEU A 197 17.11 12.48 -4.76
C LEU A 197 16.87 13.56 -3.71
N ALA A 198 16.02 13.31 -2.71
CA ALA A 198 15.85 14.21 -1.58
C ALA A 198 17.15 14.38 -0.79
N TYR A 199 17.91 13.30 -0.58
CA TYR A 199 19.22 13.34 0.06
C TYR A 199 20.23 14.16 -0.73
N VAL A 200 20.42 13.88 -2.03
CA VAL A 200 21.33 14.60 -2.93
C VAL A 200 20.94 16.07 -3.01
N PHE A 201 19.65 16.38 -3.19
CA PHE A 201 19.13 17.75 -3.22
C PHE A 201 19.43 18.49 -1.90
N LEU A 202 19.18 17.86 -0.75
CA LEU A 202 19.48 18.44 0.56
C LEU A 202 20.99 18.64 0.79
N VAL A 203 21.83 17.72 0.31
CA VAL A 203 23.30 17.81 0.39
C VAL A 203 23.82 18.94 -0.51
N LEU A 204 23.30 19.07 -1.74
CA LEU A 204 23.66 20.14 -2.66
C LEU A 204 23.27 21.52 -2.11
N ILE A 205 22.16 21.61 -1.38
CA ILE A 205 21.70 22.87 -0.76
C ILE A 205 22.38 23.15 0.59
N ARG A 206 22.75 22.13 1.38
CA ARG A 206 23.38 22.31 2.70
C ARG A 206 24.84 21.87 2.69
N ARG A 207 25.76 22.84 2.65
CA ARG A 207 27.23 22.67 2.65
C ARG A 207 27.84 22.00 3.90
N ARG A 208 27.08 21.64 4.93
CA ARG A 208 27.58 20.92 6.13
C ARG A 208 26.59 19.84 6.56
N PHE A 209 26.86 18.61 6.14
CA PHE A 209 26.12 17.44 6.56
C PHE A 209 26.99 16.63 7.53
N SER A 210 26.50 16.42 8.75
CA SER A 210 27.09 15.43 9.65
C SER A 210 26.60 14.04 9.20
N SER A 211 27.52 13.10 9.01
CA SER A 211 27.22 11.72 8.56
C SER A 211 26.27 10.95 9.50
N GLU A 212 26.12 11.37 10.75
CA GLU A 212 25.14 10.83 11.71
C GLU A 212 23.69 11.32 11.47
N GLY A 213 23.45 12.15 10.46
CA GLY A 213 22.24 12.96 10.34
C GLY A 213 21.03 12.26 9.72
N LEU A 214 21.00 12.09 8.40
CA LEU A 214 19.73 11.89 7.69
C LEU A 214 19.33 10.42 7.54
N LEU A 215 20.24 9.52 7.16
CA LEU A 215 19.90 8.09 7.03
C LEU A 215 19.48 7.49 8.38
N PHE A 216 20.25 7.80 9.43
CA PHE A 216 19.89 7.44 10.80
C PHE A 216 18.55 8.04 11.23
N ARG A 217 18.26 9.31 10.87
CA ARG A 217 16.95 9.93 11.13
C ARG A 217 15.82 9.28 10.32
N LEU A 218 16.03 8.91 9.07
CA LEU A 218 15.02 8.23 8.25
C LEU A 218 14.71 6.84 8.84
N GLY A 219 15.75 6.08 9.20
CA GLY A 219 15.59 4.80 9.90
C GLY A 219 14.86 4.96 11.24
N ALA A 220 15.27 5.94 12.05
CA ALA A 220 14.62 6.23 13.33
C ALA A 220 13.16 6.70 13.17
N VAL A 221 12.85 7.48 12.11
CA VAL A 221 11.48 7.90 11.80
C VAL A 221 10.62 6.70 11.41
N GLY A 222 11.14 5.77 10.61
CA GLY A 222 10.45 4.53 10.27
C GLY A 222 10.17 3.65 11.49
N GLU A 223 11.19 3.44 12.34
CA GLU A 223 11.05 2.67 13.58
C GLU A 223 10.07 3.33 14.57
N GLU A 224 10.15 4.65 14.75
CA GLU A 224 9.25 5.40 15.62
C GLU A 224 7.81 5.38 15.11
N PHE A 225 7.63 5.58 13.80
CA PHE A 225 6.32 5.45 13.15
C PHE A 225 5.74 4.06 13.37
N TYR A 226 6.53 3.02 13.12
CA TYR A 226 6.13 1.63 13.29
C TYR A 226 5.70 1.30 14.72
N LYS A 227 6.50 1.68 15.72
CA LYS A 227 6.17 1.49 17.15
C LYS A 227 4.88 2.19 17.54
N LYS A 228 4.69 3.44 17.11
CA LYS A 228 3.46 4.20 17.38
C LYS A 228 2.25 3.64 16.63
N PHE A 229 2.45 3.16 15.40
CA PHE A 229 1.41 2.55 14.60
C PHE A 229 0.91 1.25 15.24
N ILE A 230 1.83 0.38 15.68
CA ILE A 230 1.49 -0.83 16.45
C ILE A 230 0.72 -0.46 17.73
N TYR A 231 1.12 0.63 18.40
CA TYR A 231 0.46 1.07 19.63
C TYR A 231 -1.02 1.40 19.44
N LEU A 232 -1.45 1.79 18.23
CA LEU A 232 -2.86 2.02 17.92
C LEU A 232 -3.73 0.76 18.15
N PHE A 233 -3.13 -0.43 18.01
CA PHE A 233 -3.81 -1.72 18.20
C PHE A 233 -3.82 -2.20 19.65
N HIS A 234 -3.17 -1.48 20.57
CA HIS A 234 -3.13 -1.82 22.00
C HIS A 234 -4.25 -1.18 22.82
N GLN A 235 -4.99 -0.21 22.25
CA GLN A 235 -6.08 0.48 22.93
C GLN A 235 -7.38 0.37 22.11
N LYS A 236 -8.52 0.32 22.80
CA LYS A 236 -9.85 0.21 22.16
C LYS A 236 -10.20 1.48 21.40
N GLU A 237 -9.74 2.61 21.92
CA GLU A 237 -10.05 3.95 21.46
C GLU A 237 -9.31 4.29 20.15
N THR A 238 -8.16 3.66 19.91
CA THR A 238 -7.29 3.96 18.75
C THR A 238 -7.30 2.87 17.69
N ILE A 239 -7.93 1.71 17.94
CA ILE A 239 -7.92 0.60 16.97
C ILE A 239 -8.59 0.98 15.64
N ALA A 240 -9.65 1.80 15.70
CA ALA A 240 -10.32 2.32 14.52
C ALA A 240 -9.37 3.15 13.65
N LEU A 241 -8.56 4.00 14.28
CA LEU A 241 -7.52 4.77 13.62
C LEU A 241 -6.42 3.88 13.02
N GLY A 242 -6.04 2.80 13.71
CA GLY A 242 -5.11 1.80 13.19
C GLY A 242 -5.61 1.09 11.93
N ILE A 243 -6.87 0.61 11.95
CA ILE A 243 -7.52 -0.02 10.79
C ILE A 243 -7.67 0.98 9.63
N SER A 244 -8.08 2.21 9.93
CA SER A 244 -8.15 3.30 8.95
C SER A 244 -6.81 3.55 8.28
N GLY A 245 -5.73 3.56 9.08
CA GLY A 245 -4.37 3.73 8.59
C GLY A 245 -3.96 2.63 7.64
N MET A 246 -4.28 1.37 7.94
CA MET A 246 -4.01 0.26 7.04
C MET A 246 -4.72 0.43 5.68
N LEU A 247 -6.00 0.80 5.66
CA LEU A 247 -6.73 1.02 4.39
C LEU A 247 -6.14 2.17 3.56
N VAL A 248 -5.71 3.23 4.22
CA VAL A 248 -5.10 4.37 3.56
C VAL A 248 -3.70 4.03 3.03
N LEU A 249 -2.95 3.16 3.74
CA LEU A 249 -1.68 2.63 3.24
C LEU A 249 -1.86 1.76 1.99
N HIS A 250 -2.95 0.98 1.86
CA HIS A 250 -3.29 0.26 0.62
C HIS A 250 -3.40 1.21 -0.58
N LEU A 251 -4.13 2.31 -0.44
CA LEU A 251 -4.27 3.31 -1.51
C LEU A 251 -2.92 3.94 -1.89
N LEU A 252 -2.05 4.14 -0.91
CA LEU A 252 -0.71 4.67 -1.14
C LEU A 252 0.19 3.65 -1.86
N THR A 253 0.04 2.35 -1.61
CA THR A 253 0.72 1.30 -2.39
C THR A 253 0.35 1.40 -3.86
N ASP A 254 -0.95 1.50 -4.16
CA ASP A 254 -1.41 1.55 -5.55
C ASP A 254 -0.99 2.84 -6.27
N LEU A 255 -0.90 3.96 -5.54
CA LEU A 255 -0.29 5.18 -6.09
C LEU A 255 1.17 4.92 -6.49
N ALA A 256 1.93 4.20 -5.66
CA ALA A 256 3.31 3.84 -5.95
C ALA A 256 3.44 2.79 -7.06
N ASN A 257 2.49 1.86 -7.19
CA ASN A 257 2.55 0.74 -8.15
C ASN A 257 2.09 1.11 -9.54
N PHE A 258 1.10 1.98 -9.64
CA PHE A 258 0.48 2.29 -10.91
C PHE A 258 0.87 3.70 -11.36
N VAL A 259 0.62 4.70 -10.53
CA VAL A 259 0.76 6.10 -10.96
C VAL A 259 2.22 6.49 -11.13
N ILE A 260 3.10 6.19 -10.17
CA ILE A 260 4.52 6.57 -10.27
C ILE A 260 5.20 5.92 -11.49
N PRO A 261 5.11 4.60 -11.74
CA PRO A 261 5.70 3.97 -12.92
C PRO A 261 5.17 4.54 -14.23
N MET A 262 3.85 4.77 -14.34
CA MET A 262 3.27 5.38 -15.55
C MET A 262 3.79 6.80 -15.82
N LEU A 263 4.10 7.57 -14.76
CA LEU A 263 4.65 8.92 -14.87
C LEU A 263 6.12 8.91 -15.26
N MET A 264 6.89 7.98 -14.69
CA MET A 264 8.34 7.86 -14.93
C MET A 264 8.67 7.08 -16.19
N GLY A 265 7.73 6.30 -16.71
CA GLY A 265 7.96 5.40 -17.84
C GLY A 265 8.76 4.16 -17.45
N VAL A 266 8.60 3.69 -16.20
CA VAL A 266 9.18 2.42 -15.74
C VAL A 266 8.26 1.31 -16.24
N HIS A 267 8.80 0.43 -17.07
CA HIS A 267 8.12 -0.67 -17.74
C HIS A 267 8.10 -1.95 -16.90
N ASP A 268 9.11 -2.17 -16.05
CA ASP A 268 9.29 -3.43 -15.32
C ASP A 268 8.57 -3.52 -13.97
N ALA A 269 7.56 -2.68 -13.75
CA ALA A 269 6.72 -2.83 -12.56
C ALA A 269 5.96 -4.17 -12.65
N ILE A 270 6.26 -5.11 -11.73
CA ILE A 270 5.71 -6.49 -11.68
C ILE A 270 4.21 -6.55 -12.00
N TYR A 271 3.45 -5.62 -11.43
CA TYR A 271 2.00 -5.51 -11.61
C TYR A 271 1.57 -5.15 -13.05
N LEU A 272 2.35 -4.34 -13.77
CA LEU A 272 2.05 -3.97 -15.15
C LEU A 272 2.21 -5.17 -16.09
N ASN A 273 3.23 -6.00 -15.86
CA ASN A 273 3.48 -7.20 -16.66
C ASN A 273 2.40 -8.27 -16.46
N GLN A 274 1.90 -8.45 -15.23
CA GLN A 274 0.86 -9.43 -14.93
C GLN A 274 -0.53 -9.08 -15.51
N ILE A 275 -0.88 -7.79 -15.54
CA ILE A 275 -2.18 -7.34 -16.08
C ILE A 275 -2.14 -7.23 -17.62
N GLY A 276 -0.95 -7.21 -18.20
CA GLY A 276 -0.70 -6.96 -19.61
C GLY A 276 -0.65 -5.47 -19.93
N PHE A 277 0.32 -5.08 -20.75
CA PHE A 277 0.51 -3.68 -21.17
C PHE A 277 -0.56 -3.18 -22.16
N THR A 278 -1.50 -4.02 -22.57
CA THR A 278 -2.52 -3.68 -23.57
C THR A 278 -3.44 -2.57 -23.04
N GLY A 279 -3.19 -1.34 -23.50
CA GLY A 279 -3.97 -0.16 -23.14
C GLY A 279 -3.28 0.81 -22.16
N ARG A 280 -2.08 0.49 -21.67
CA ARG A 280 -1.29 1.39 -20.81
C ARG A 280 -0.11 1.95 -21.60
N GLN A 281 -0.03 3.27 -21.68
CA GLN A 281 1.10 3.95 -22.31
C GLN A 281 1.81 4.81 -21.27
N THR A 282 3.06 5.20 -21.51
CA THR A 282 3.68 6.18 -20.62
C THR A 282 2.96 7.53 -20.76
N PHE A 283 2.92 8.30 -19.68
CA PHE A 283 2.30 9.64 -19.72
C PHE A 283 2.89 10.52 -20.82
N PHE A 284 4.21 10.42 -21.02
CA PHE A 284 4.92 11.13 -22.08
C PHE A 284 4.49 10.68 -23.47
N SER A 285 4.24 9.39 -23.70
CA SER A 285 3.74 8.88 -24.98
C SER A 285 2.36 9.45 -25.31
N LEU A 286 1.41 9.38 -24.37
CA LEU A 286 0.05 9.91 -24.57
C LEU A 286 0.05 11.41 -24.86
N PHE A 287 0.84 12.15 -24.08
CA PHE A 287 1.03 13.58 -24.26
C PHE A 287 1.62 13.91 -25.64
N SER A 288 2.67 13.20 -26.05
CA SER A 288 3.33 13.39 -27.35
C SER A 288 2.39 13.10 -28.51
N GLN A 289 1.61 12.01 -28.41
CA GLN A 289 0.63 11.64 -29.42
C GLN A 289 -0.40 12.75 -29.68
N GLN A 290 -0.89 13.42 -28.64
CA GLN A 290 -1.89 14.49 -28.79
C GLN A 290 -1.29 15.82 -29.24
N ILE A 291 -0.05 16.12 -28.86
CA ILE A 291 0.62 17.34 -29.34
C ILE A 291 0.89 17.28 -30.84
N ILE A 292 1.23 16.11 -31.39
CA ILE A 292 1.47 15.97 -32.84
C ILE A 292 0.23 16.36 -33.65
N GLY A 293 -0.97 16.15 -33.11
CA GLY A 293 -2.24 16.54 -33.74
C GLY A 293 -2.66 18.00 -33.50
N ALA A 294 -1.94 18.75 -32.66
CA ALA A 294 -2.31 20.11 -32.30
C ALA A 294 -1.95 21.09 -33.42
N THR A 295 -2.91 21.94 -33.81
CA THR A 295 -2.78 22.90 -34.91
C THR A 295 -2.30 24.27 -34.45
N SER A 296 -2.38 24.57 -33.15
CA SER A 296 -2.03 25.86 -32.58
C SER A 296 -1.26 25.75 -31.27
N LEU A 297 -0.48 26.79 -30.96
CA LEU A 297 0.22 26.91 -29.67
C LEU A 297 -0.75 26.88 -28.47
N GLY A 298 -1.94 27.45 -28.64
CA GLY A 298 -2.98 27.44 -27.60
C GLY A 298 -3.49 26.04 -27.28
N GLU A 299 -3.64 25.18 -28.30
CA GLU A 299 -3.99 23.76 -28.11
C GLU A 299 -2.87 23.01 -27.37
N ILE A 300 -1.60 23.21 -27.76
CA ILE A 300 -0.45 22.57 -27.09
C ILE A 300 -0.40 22.93 -25.60
N ILE A 301 -0.56 24.23 -25.27
CA ILE A 301 -0.61 24.70 -23.88
C ILE A 301 -1.81 24.09 -23.14
N SER A 302 -2.96 23.97 -23.81
CA SER A 302 -4.16 23.34 -23.24
C SER A 302 -3.97 21.87 -22.93
N ILE A 303 -3.35 21.13 -23.84
CA ILE A 303 -3.03 19.72 -23.64
C ILE A 303 -2.06 19.59 -22.46
N ALA A 304 -0.96 20.36 -22.45
CA ALA A 304 0.01 20.33 -21.35
C ALA A 304 -0.62 20.63 -19.99
N TRP A 305 -1.52 21.63 -19.93
CA TRP A 305 -2.29 21.94 -18.74
C TRP A 305 -3.15 20.78 -18.27
N ILE A 306 -3.92 20.17 -19.19
CA ILE A 306 -4.81 19.05 -18.87
C ILE A 306 -4.03 17.89 -18.29
N TYR A 307 -2.92 17.48 -18.90
CA TYR A 307 -2.09 16.39 -18.39
C TYR A 307 -1.50 16.72 -17.02
N PHE A 308 -0.86 17.89 -16.87
CA PHE A 308 -0.24 18.29 -15.60
C PHE A 308 -1.24 18.29 -14.45
N PHE A 309 -2.42 18.91 -14.64
CA PHE A 309 -3.44 19.00 -13.60
C PHE A 309 -4.23 17.71 -13.38
N ASN A 310 -4.30 16.79 -14.36
CA ASN A 310 -4.78 15.44 -14.13
C ASN A 310 -3.83 14.64 -13.24
N ILE A 311 -2.52 14.72 -13.49
CA ILE A 311 -1.49 14.06 -12.67
C ILE A 311 -1.56 14.58 -11.23
N LEU A 312 -1.61 15.90 -11.05
CA LEU A 312 -1.82 16.48 -9.72
C LEU A 312 -3.15 16.05 -9.10
N GLY A 313 -4.21 15.97 -9.90
CA GLY A 313 -5.55 15.58 -9.46
C GLY A 313 -5.56 14.17 -8.87
N ILE A 314 -5.02 13.19 -9.60
CA ILE A 314 -4.97 11.81 -9.11
C ILE A 314 -4.04 11.68 -7.88
N ILE A 315 -2.90 12.39 -7.86
CA ILE A 315 -2.00 12.38 -6.71
C ILE A 315 -2.71 12.96 -5.48
N PHE A 316 -3.44 14.07 -5.62
CA PHE A 316 -4.22 14.62 -4.50
C PHE A 316 -5.31 13.66 -4.05
N LEU A 317 -6.08 13.07 -4.97
CA LEU A 317 -7.16 12.14 -4.62
C LEU A 317 -6.65 10.89 -3.89
N MET A 318 -5.47 10.38 -4.27
CA MET A 318 -4.88 9.19 -3.65
C MET A 318 -4.04 9.48 -2.41
N ALA A 319 -3.30 10.59 -2.36
CA ALA A 319 -2.40 10.90 -1.23
C ALA A 319 -3.09 11.71 -0.12
N ALA A 320 -4.16 12.46 -0.41
CA ALA A 320 -4.83 13.27 0.60
C ALA A 320 -5.47 12.45 1.74
N PRO A 321 -6.07 11.27 1.52
CA PRO A 321 -6.51 10.39 2.62
C PRO A 321 -5.37 10.10 3.61
N THR A 322 -4.15 9.87 3.11
CA THR A 322 -2.93 9.67 3.94
C THR A 322 -2.57 10.89 4.74
N VAL A 323 -2.61 12.08 4.13
CA VAL A 323 -2.32 13.32 4.86
C VAL A 323 -3.37 13.60 5.94
N LEU A 324 -4.65 13.35 5.65
CA LEU A 324 -5.74 13.52 6.61
C LEU A 324 -5.60 12.52 7.76
N TRP A 325 -5.41 11.25 7.46
CA TRP A 325 -5.17 10.21 8.46
C TRP A 325 -3.92 10.50 9.32
N TYR A 326 -2.82 10.94 8.71
CA TYR A 326 -1.59 11.26 9.44
C TYR A 326 -1.76 12.45 10.39
N ASN A 327 -2.60 13.43 10.03
CA ASN A 327 -2.92 14.54 10.93
C ASN A 327 -3.76 14.07 12.11
N LEU A 328 -4.76 13.20 11.88
CA LEU A 328 -5.53 12.53 12.95
C LEU A 328 -4.60 11.73 13.86
N PHE A 329 -3.69 10.94 13.29
CA PHE A 329 -2.69 10.16 14.03
C PHE A 329 -1.76 10.99 14.92
N ARG A 330 -1.57 12.28 14.61
CA ARG A 330 -0.73 13.19 15.41
C ARG A 330 -1.53 14.14 16.28
N ASP A 331 -2.86 13.99 16.35
CA ASP A 331 -3.77 14.93 17.00
C ASP A 331 -3.52 16.38 16.56
N LYS A 332 -3.25 16.59 15.26
CA LYS A 332 -2.93 17.90 14.69
C LYS A 332 -4.12 18.48 13.95
N GLN A 333 -4.45 19.73 14.26
CA GLN A 333 -5.41 20.49 13.49
C GLN A 333 -4.96 20.63 12.02
N ILE A 334 -5.87 20.34 11.10
CA ILE A 334 -5.62 20.41 9.66
C ILE A 334 -5.66 21.87 9.23
N HIS A 335 -4.48 22.47 9.01
CA HIS A 335 -4.38 23.80 8.40
C HIS A 335 -4.01 23.69 6.93
N ILE A 336 -4.93 24.06 6.04
CA ILE A 336 -4.70 24.08 4.59
C ILE A 336 -4.42 25.51 4.11
N PRO A 337 -3.20 25.83 3.66
CA PRO A 337 -2.89 27.09 2.98
C PRO A 337 -3.74 27.30 1.71
N LEU A 338 -4.04 28.57 1.40
CA LEU A 338 -4.87 28.94 0.24
C LEU A 338 -4.29 28.45 -1.09
N VAL A 339 -2.95 28.37 -1.21
CA VAL A 339 -2.28 27.87 -2.42
C VAL A 339 -2.61 26.39 -2.67
N TYR A 340 -2.63 25.55 -1.62
CA TYR A 340 -3.01 24.15 -1.78
C TYR A 340 -4.49 23.98 -2.09
N LEU A 341 -5.34 24.86 -1.54
CA LEU A 341 -6.77 24.88 -1.89
C LEU A 341 -6.96 25.23 -3.38
N PHE A 342 -6.27 26.25 -3.87
CA PHE A 342 -6.25 26.61 -5.29
C PHE A 342 -5.80 25.42 -6.15
N LEU A 343 -4.64 24.83 -5.83
CA LEU A 343 -4.07 23.70 -6.55
C LEU A 343 -4.97 22.46 -6.56
N PHE A 344 -5.63 22.17 -5.44
CA PHE A 344 -6.57 21.05 -5.35
C PHE A 344 -7.80 21.27 -6.24
N TYR A 345 -8.42 22.45 -6.17
CA TYR A 345 -9.65 22.70 -6.94
C TYR A 345 -9.40 22.87 -8.44
N ILE A 346 -8.26 23.42 -8.85
CA ILE A 346 -7.89 23.48 -10.27
C ILE A 346 -7.62 22.09 -10.82
N SER A 347 -6.90 21.24 -10.07
CA SER A 347 -6.59 19.87 -10.49
C SER A 347 -7.82 18.99 -10.52
N LEU A 348 -8.67 19.08 -9.49
CA LEU A 348 -9.92 18.32 -9.41
C LEU A 348 -10.88 18.71 -10.53
N THR A 349 -11.05 20.01 -10.79
CA THR A 349 -11.94 20.48 -11.87
C THR A 349 -11.41 20.03 -13.23
N CYS A 350 -10.09 20.12 -13.46
CA CYS A 350 -9.48 19.64 -14.68
C CYS A 350 -9.66 18.12 -14.86
N PHE A 351 -9.43 17.34 -13.80
CA PHE A 351 -9.61 15.88 -13.79
C PHE A 351 -11.06 15.48 -14.12
N LEU A 352 -12.05 16.18 -13.55
CA LEU A 352 -13.46 15.89 -13.80
C LEU A 352 -13.93 16.29 -15.22
N LEU A 353 -13.39 17.38 -15.78
CA LEU A 353 -13.80 17.87 -17.10
C LEU A 353 -13.07 17.18 -18.26
N ALA A 354 -11.84 16.71 -18.05
CA ALA A 354 -11.03 16.07 -19.08
C ALA A 354 -10.12 15.03 -18.43
N SER A 355 -10.70 13.92 -17.99
CA SER A 355 -9.93 12.87 -17.33
C SER A 355 -8.93 12.25 -18.29
N VAL A 356 -7.72 11.99 -17.79
CA VAL A 356 -6.68 11.18 -18.44
C VAL A 356 -6.60 9.79 -17.81
N PHE A 357 -7.27 9.59 -16.67
CA PHE A 357 -7.25 8.35 -15.92
C PHE A 357 -8.63 7.71 -15.87
N THR A 358 -8.67 6.40 -15.99
CA THR A 358 -9.83 5.57 -15.70
C THR A 358 -9.46 4.62 -14.57
N ILE A 359 -10.33 4.52 -13.57
CA ILE A 359 -10.14 3.66 -12.40
C ILE A 359 -11.22 2.60 -12.46
N THR A 360 -10.82 1.36 -12.69
CA THR A 360 -11.73 0.22 -12.87
C THR A 360 -11.26 -0.97 -12.04
N PRO A 361 -12.14 -1.94 -11.72
CA PRO A 361 -11.70 -3.22 -11.19
C PRO A 361 -10.80 -3.93 -12.22
N ILE A 362 -9.83 -4.72 -11.76
CA ILE A 362 -9.04 -5.57 -12.66
C ILE A 362 -9.97 -6.61 -13.30
N ASN A 363 -9.96 -6.73 -14.64
CA ASN A 363 -10.91 -7.58 -15.35
C ASN A 363 -10.49 -9.06 -15.46
N ASN A 364 -9.41 -9.46 -14.77
CA ASN A 364 -8.89 -10.82 -14.78
C ASN A 364 -8.83 -11.42 -13.36
N PRO A 365 -9.96 -11.91 -12.83
CA PRO A 365 -10.06 -12.36 -11.45
C PRO A 365 -9.30 -13.68 -11.18
N GLN A 366 -8.58 -14.24 -12.16
CA GLN A 366 -7.84 -15.49 -11.97
C GLN A 366 -6.38 -15.26 -11.56
N VAL A 367 -5.82 -14.10 -11.94
CA VAL A 367 -4.37 -13.84 -11.79
C VAL A 367 -4.12 -12.81 -10.70
N LEU A 368 -4.86 -11.70 -10.74
CA LEU A 368 -4.63 -10.57 -9.85
C LEU A 368 -5.95 -10.01 -9.35
N VAL A 369 -5.91 -9.43 -8.15
CA VAL A 369 -7.04 -8.75 -7.54
C VAL A 369 -6.66 -7.32 -7.21
N GLY A 370 -7.54 -6.37 -7.51
CA GLY A 370 -7.41 -5.00 -7.07
C GLY A 370 -8.04 -4.00 -8.02
N VAL A 371 -7.46 -2.80 -8.04
CA VAL A 371 -7.92 -1.68 -8.87
C VAL A 371 -6.91 -1.42 -9.97
N ASP A 372 -7.42 -1.37 -11.20
CA ASP A 372 -6.68 -0.95 -12.37
C ASP A 372 -6.81 0.56 -12.57
N ILE A 373 -5.67 1.25 -12.50
CA ILE A 373 -5.57 2.66 -12.87
C ILE A 373 -4.97 2.72 -14.29
N GLN A 374 -5.84 2.90 -15.27
CA GLN A 374 -5.47 3.00 -16.67
C GLN A 374 -5.35 4.46 -17.07
N ASN A 375 -4.38 4.79 -17.92
CA ASN A 375 -4.33 6.07 -18.60
C ASN A 375 -4.80 5.96 -20.04
N HIS A 376 -5.37 7.04 -20.55
CA HIS A 376 -5.84 7.13 -21.92
C HIS A 376 -5.65 8.55 -22.44
N LEU A 377 -5.78 8.73 -23.76
CA LEU A 377 -5.86 10.06 -24.35
C LEU A 377 -6.97 10.86 -23.65
N PHE A 378 -6.74 12.14 -23.30
CA PHE A 378 -7.78 12.89 -22.59
C PHE A 378 -9.06 12.92 -23.43
N THR A 379 -10.19 12.70 -22.76
CA THR A 379 -11.51 12.73 -23.38
C THR A 379 -12.32 13.83 -22.69
N PRO A 380 -12.55 14.98 -23.34
CA PRO A 380 -13.28 16.06 -22.69
C PRO A 380 -14.73 15.64 -22.46
N LEU A 381 -15.17 15.74 -21.21
CA LEU A 381 -16.56 15.56 -20.82
C LEU A 381 -17.40 16.61 -21.55
N PHE A 382 -18.56 16.21 -22.07
CA PHE A 382 -19.46 17.08 -22.82
C PHE A 382 -18.88 17.73 -24.08
N GLY A 383 -17.74 17.23 -24.59
CA GLY A 383 -17.12 17.76 -25.82
C GLY A 383 -16.52 19.16 -25.66
N PHE A 384 -16.17 19.58 -24.43
CA PHE A 384 -15.51 20.87 -24.22
C PHE A 384 -14.19 20.96 -24.99
N HIS A 385 -13.96 22.12 -25.61
CA HIS A 385 -12.67 22.42 -26.23
C HIS A 385 -11.58 22.51 -25.13
N PRO A 386 -10.35 22.01 -25.35
CA PRO A 386 -9.29 22.02 -24.33
C PRO A 386 -9.03 23.39 -23.68
N VAL A 387 -9.08 24.47 -24.47
CA VAL A 387 -8.94 25.86 -23.98
C VAL A 387 -10.04 26.23 -22.96
N MET A 388 -11.27 25.74 -23.14
CA MET A 388 -12.36 25.96 -22.19
C MET A 388 -12.11 25.23 -20.88
N VAL A 389 -11.49 24.05 -20.92
CA VAL A 389 -11.13 23.29 -19.71
C VAL A 389 -10.15 24.09 -18.84
N ILE A 390 -9.14 24.75 -19.45
CA ILE A 390 -8.27 25.70 -18.72
C ILE A 390 -9.12 26.80 -18.09
N GLY A 391 -9.93 27.48 -18.89
CA GLY A 391 -10.72 28.63 -18.44
C GLY A 391 -11.62 28.29 -17.24
N ILE A 392 -12.35 27.17 -17.33
CA ILE A 392 -13.27 26.72 -16.28
C ILE A 392 -12.48 26.26 -15.04
N SER A 393 -11.46 25.42 -15.18
CA SER A 393 -10.68 24.93 -14.04
C SER A 393 -10.00 26.06 -13.27
N PHE A 394 -9.40 27.03 -13.96
CA PHE A 394 -8.79 28.19 -13.35
C PHE A 394 -9.83 29.11 -12.69
N ALA A 395 -10.96 29.39 -13.36
CA ALA A 395 -12.02 30.23 -12.81
C ALA A 395 -12.60 29.63 -11.52
N VAL A 396 -12.89 28.32 -11.51
CA VAL A 396 -13.39 27.62 -10.31
C VAL A 396 -12.38 27.74 -9.17
N ALA A 397 -11.11 27.42 -9.40
CA ALA A 397 -10.07 27.49 -8.37
C ALA A 397 -9.84 28.91 -7.84
N LEU A 398 -9.90 29.91 -8.71
CA LEU A 398 -9.78 31.31 -8.34
C LEU A 398 -10.97 31.77 -7.49
N ILE A 399 -12.20 31.44 -7.90
CA ILE A 399 -13.42 31.76 -7.15
C ILE A 399 -13.36 31.12 -5.76
N VAL A 400 -13.04 29.82 -5.68
CA VAL A 400 -12.92 29.10 -4.39
C VAL A 400 -11.88 29.79 -3.50
N THR A 401 -10.74 30.18 -4.06
CA THR A 401 -9.64 30.80 -3.31
C THR A 401 -9.99 32.20 -2.79
N LEU A 402 -10.60 33.04 -3.63
CA LEU A 402 -11.05 34.38 -3.27
C LEU A 402 -12.15 34.33 -2.20
N LEU A 403 -13.12 33.44 -2.36
CA LEU A 403 -14.17 33.23 -1.35
C LEU A 403 -13.61 32.68 -0.04
N SER A 404 -12.56 31.87 -0.11
CA SER A 404 -11.86 31.31 1.06
C SER A 404 -10.99 32.32 1.83
N LEU A 405 -10.94 33.59 1.42
CA LEU A 405 -10.43 34.66 2.28
C LEU A 405 -11.30 34.86 3.52
N VAL A 406 -12.60 34.54 3.43
CA VAL A 406 -13.52 34.55 4.58
C VAL A 406 -13.39 33.23 5.33
N ARG A 407 -13.01 33.28 6.62
CA ARG A 407 -12.73 32.09 7.44
C ARG A 407 -13.86 31.04 7.37
N LYS A 408 -15.13 31.42 7.55
CA LYS A 408 -16.26 30.47 7.49
C LYS A 408 -16.38 29.77 6.13
N ILE A 409 -16.20 30.51 5.03
CA ILE A 409 -16.28 29.97 3.68
C ILE A 409 -15.08 29.07 3.37
N LYS A 410 -13.89 29.41 3.89
CA LYS A 410 -12.72 28.52 3.83
C LYS A 410 -13.01 27.15 4.45
N HIS A 411 -13.62 27.11 5.65
CA HIS A 411 -13.94 25.84 6.32
C HIS A 411 -14.95 25.04 5.49
N PHE A 412 -15.93 25.71 4.87
CA PHE A 412 -16.86 25.06 3.95
C PHE A 412 -16.15 24.43 2.74
N PHE A 413 -15.26 25.14 2.05
CA PHE A 413 -14.52 24.57 0.91
C PHE A 413 -13.51 23.50 1.33
N VAL A 414 -12.83 23.64 2.47
CA VAL A 414 -12.00 22.57 3.01
C VAL A 414 -12.83 21.32 3.31
N GLY A 415 -14.01 21.48 3.92
CA GLY A 415 -14.95 20.39 4.16
C GLY A 415 -15.47 19.73 2.87
N LEU A 416 -15.80 20.53 1.86
CA LEU A 416 -16.24 20.04 0.55
C LEU A 416 -15.13 19.28 -0.18
N GLY A 417 -13.89 19.79 -0.15
CA GLY A 417 -12.73 19.10 -0.70
C GLY A 417 -12.45 17.78 0.03
N GLY A 418 -12.52 17.80 1.36
CA GLY A 418 -12.43 16.60 2.20
C GLY A 418 -13.51 15.57 1.85
N ALA A 419 -14.77 16.00 1.72
CA ALA A 419 -15.87 15.12 1.31
C ALA A 419 -15.63 14.51 -0.09
N GLY A 420 -15.11 15.29 -1.04
CA GLY A 420 -14.72 14.80 -2.37
C GLY A 420 -13.61 13.75 -2.31
N ILE A 421 -12.57 13.98 -1.49
CA ILE A 421 -11.49 13.02 -1.25
C ILE A 421 -12.02 11.71 -0.65
N PHE A 422 -12.89 11.78 0.35
CA PHE A 422 -13.47 10.58 0.97
C PHE A 422 -14.46 9.86 0.07
N PHE A 423 -15.21 10.59 -0.76
CA PHE A 423 -16.05 9.98 -1.78
C PHE A 423 -15.21 9.18 -2.79
N PHE A 424 -14.10 9.77 -3.27
CA PHE A 424 -13.14 9.07 -4.12
C PHE A 424 -12.55 7.85 -3.43
N PHE A 425 -12.10 7.98 -2.18
CA PHE A 425 -11.56 6.88 -1.40
C PHE A 425 -12.57 5.75 -1.22
N GLY A 426 -13.83 6.06 -0.91
CA GLY A 426 -14.91 5.08 -0.81
C GLY A 426 -15.21 4.39 -2.13
N LEU A 427 -15.19 5.12 -3.24
CA LEU A 427 -15.32 4.55 -4.59
C LEU A 427 -14.17 3.57 -4.86
N TYR A 428 -12.93 3.98 -4.61
CA TYR A 428 -11.75 3.14 -4.80
C TYR A 428 -11.81 1.86 -3.97
N ILE A 429 -12.10 1.96 -2.66
CA ILE A 429 -12.25 0.79 -1.79
C ILE A 429 -13.38 -0.13 -2.26
N THR A 430 -14.47 0.44 -2.78
CA THR A 430 -15.58 -0.34 -3.34
C THR A 430 -15.15 -1.12 -4.59
N LEU A 431 -14.38 -0.50 -5.49
CA LEU A 431 -13.86 -1.16 -6.69
C LEU A 431 -12.90 -2.29 -6.33
N PHE A 432 -11.97 -2.04 -5.40
CA PHE A 432 -11.03 -3.05 -4.89
C PHE A 432 -11.79 -4.23 -4.27
N PHE A 433 -12.71 -3.93 -3.36
CA PHE A 433 -13.51 -4.93 -2.68
C PHE A 433 -14.37 -5.74 -3.66
N TYR A 434 -14.97 -5.10 -4.65
CA TYR A 434 -15.77 -5.78 -5.68
C TYR A 434 -14.95 -6.80 -6.46
N ASP A 435 -13.72 -6.46 -6.83
CA ASP A 435 -12.82 -7.39 -7.52
C ASP A 435 -12.41 -8.57 -6.64
N GLN A 436 -12.11 -8.30 -5.38
CA GLN A 436 -11.80 -9.32 -4.38
C GLN A 436 -12.97 -10.28 -4.14
N ILE A 437 -14.20 -9.77 -4.12
CA ILE A 437 -15.40 -10.61 -4.05
C ILE A 437 -15.56 -11.48 -5.30
N LYS A 438 -15.27 -10.96 -6.51
CA LYS A 438 -15.28 -11.78 -7.73
C LYS A 438 -14.27 -12.92 -7.67
N TYR A 439 -13.05 -12.64 -7.22
CA TYR A 439 -12.01 -13.66 -7.02
C TYR A 439 -12.52 -14.79 -6.12
N TYR A 440 -13.03 -14.46 -4.94
CA TYR A 440 -13.56 -15.46 -4.01
C TYR A 440 -14.80 -16.17 -4.54
N ALA A 441 -15.71 -15.46 -5.21
CA ALA A 441 -16.91 -16.04 -5.81
C ALA A 441 -16.57 -17.02 -6.93
N PHE A 442 -15.46 -16.83 -7.64
CA PHE A 442 -14.94 -17.78 -8.63
C PHE A 442 -14.21 -18.96 -7.98
N ALA A 443 -13.32 -18.70 -7.02
CA ALA A 443 -12.47 -19.74 -6.42
C ALA A 443 -13.24 -20.71 -5.50
N ILE A 444 -14.18 -20.22 -4.68
CA ILE A 444 -14.88 -21.01 -3.67
C ILE A 444 -15.68 -22.19 -4.29
N PRO A 445 -16.48 -22.02 -5.37
CA PRO A 445 -17.18 -23.13 -6.00
C PRO A 445 -16.26 -24.24 -6.54
N ILE A 446 -15.09 -23.87 -7.06
CA ILE A 446 -14.08 -24.83 -7.55
C ILE A 446 -13.51 -25.62 -6.36
N LEU A 447 -13.13 -24.91 -5.30
CA LEU A 447 -12.55 -25.50 -4.08
C LEU A 447 -13.53 -26.40 -3.31
N LEU A 448 -14.84 -26.15 -3.43
CA LEU A 448 -15.88 -26.98 -2.84
C LEU A 448 -15.82 -28.44 -3.31
N GLN A 449 -15.31 -28.66 -4.52
CA GLN A 449 -15.18 -29.99 -5.13
C GLN A 449 -13.80 -30.62 -4.89
N GLU A 450 -12.76 -29.80 -4.66
CA GLU A 450 -11.38 -30.28 -4.56
C GLU A 450 -10.89 -30.51 -3.12
N ASN A 451 -11.01 -29.52 -2.22
CA ASN A 451 -10.40 -29.59 -0.89
C ASN A 451 -11.10 -28.71 0.16
N TRP A 452 -11.77 -29.36 1.12
CA TRP A 452 -12.50 -28.72 2.22
C TRP A 452 -11.64 -27.85 3.16
N PHE A 453 -10.37 -28.21 3.36
CA PHE A 453 -9.48 -27.42 4.22
C PHE A 453 -9.13 -26.09 3.58
N ILE A 454 -8.77 -26.11 2.29
CA ILE A 454 -8.49 -24.89 1.53
C ILE A 454 -9.74 -24.03 1.40
N LEU A 455 -10.89 -24.67 1.15
CA LEU A 455 -12.19 -23.99 1.15
C LEU A 455 -12.43 -23.23 2.47
N PHE A 456 -12.18 -23.87 3.61
CA PHE A 456 -12.29 -23.22 4.93
C PHE A 456 -11.38 -21.99 5.05
N LEU A 457 -10.12 -22.09 4.61
CA LEU A 457 -9.19 -20.95 4.63
C LEU A 457 -9.69 -19.80 3.74
N PHE A 458 -10.19 -20.10 2.54
CA PHE A 458 -10.72 -19.09 1.62
C PHE A 458 -11.95 -18.39 2.19
N PHE A 459 -12.86 -19.12 2.85
CA PHE A 459 -13.98 -18.50 3.57
C PHE A 459 -13.49 -17.60 4.71
N LEU A 460 -12.49 -18.04 5.47
CA LEU A 460 -11.91 -17.23 6.53
C LEU A 460 -11.28 -15.94 5.98
N PHE A 461 -10.52 -16.03 4.89
CA PHE A 461 -9.93 -14.86 4.22
C PHE A 461 -10.99 -13.92 3.67
N LEU A 462 -12.06 -14.44 3.08
CA LEU A 462 -13.20 -13.65 2.61
C LEU A 462 -13.85 -12.89 3.77
N VAL A 463 -14.12 -13.55 4.91
CA VAL A 463 -14.72 -12.88 6.08
C VAL A 463 -13.79 -11.78 6.61
N LEU A 464 -12.50 -12.07 6.75
CA LEU A 464 -11.51 -11.07 7.19
C LEU A 464 -11.43 -9.88 6.23
N THR A 465 -11.46 -10.13 4.93
CA THR A 465 -11.49 -9.13 3.87
C THR A 465 -12.73 -8.23 3.98
N VAL A 466 -13.92 -8.83 4.14
CA VAL A 466 -15.18 -8.07 4.30
C VAL A 466 -15.11 -7.19 5.54
N LEU A 467 -14.66 -7.74 6.67
CA LEU A 467 -14.52 -6.99 7.92
C LEU A 467 -13.52 -5.84 7.78
N PHE A 468 -12.41 -6.06 7.08
CA PHE A 468 -11.38 -5.06 6.89
C PHE A 468 -11.82 -3.91 5.97
N TYR A 469 -12.26 -4.22 4.74
CA TYR A 469 -12.61 -3.18 3.77
C TYR A 469 -13.90 -2.45 4.13
N VAL A 470 -14.98 -3.18 4.43
CA VAL A 470 -16.27 -2.56 4.76
C VAL A 470 -16.22 -1.96 6.16
N GLY A 471 -15.79 -2.75 7.15
CA GLY A 471 -15.71 -2.29 8.54
C GLY A 471 -14.69 -1.16 8.72
N GLY A 472 -13.50 -1.29 8.13
CA GLY A 472 -12.46 -0.27 8.21
C GLY A 472 -12.84 1.04 7.50
N TYR A 473 -13.56 0.98 6.37
CA TYR A 473 -14.05 2.20 5.72
C TYR A 473 -15.08 2.93 6.58
N LEU A 474 -16.03 2.20 7.18
CA LEU A 474 -17.01 2.79 8.10
C LEU A 474 -16.34 3.38 9.35
N LEU A 475 -15.33 2.71 9.90
CA LEU A 475 -14.52 3.23 11.01
C LEU A 475 -13.74 4.49 10.62
N THR A 476 -13.22 4.53 9.39
CA THR A 476 -12.53 5.72 8.85
C THR A 476 -13.48 6.92 8.75
N LEU A 477 -14.69 6.71 8.22
CA LEU A 477 -15.71 7.76 8.17
C LEU A 477 -16.11 8.22 9.58
N TRP A 478 -16.22 7.30 10.53
CA TRP A 478 -16.55 7.61 11.91
C TRP A 478 -15.50 8.49 12.59
N GLU A 479 -14.20 8.14 12.49
CA GLU A 479 -13.12 8.95 13.06
C GLU A 479 -13.05 10.34 12.43
N LEU A 480 -13.27 10.44 11.11
CA LEU A 480 -13.32 11.73 10.44
C LEU A 480 -14.48 12.61 10.94
N ILE A 481 -15.69 12.05 11.02
CA ILE A 481 -16.87 12.79 11.49
C ILE A 481 -16.68 13.26 12.93
N LYS A 482 -16.06 12.42 13.77
CA LYS A 482 -15.73 12.73 15.16
C LYS A 482 -14.75 13.92 15.24
N GLU A 483 -13.69 13.92 14.43
CA GLU A 483 -12.74 15.04 14.38
C GLU A 483 -13.42 16.34 13.93
N ILE A 484 -14.22 16.29 12.86
CA ILE A 484 -14.94 17.47 12.35
C ILE A 484 -15.83 18.08 13.44
N LYS A 485 -16.57 17.24 14.18
CA LYS A 485 -17.44 17.70 15.28
C LYS A 485 -16.69 18.19 16.51
N GLY A 486 -15.49 17.67 16.79
CA GLY A 486 -14.68 18.08 17.93
C GLY A 486 -13.96 19.43 17.74
N SER A 487 -13.97 19.97 16.52
CA SER A 487 -13.28 21.22 16.16
C SER A 487 -14.14 22.49 16.27
N ASP A 488 -15.45 22.33 16.55
CA ASP A 488 -16.42 23.40 16.86
C ASP A 488 -16.49 23.66 18.37
#